data_AF-A0AB32VCG5-F1
#
_entry.id   AF-A0AB32VCG5-F1
#
_cell.length_a   1.000
_cell.length_b   1.000
_cell.length_c   1.000
_cell.angle_alpha   90.00
_cell.angle_beta   90.00
_cell.angle_gamma   90.00
#
_symmetry.space_group_name_H-M   'P 1'
#
loop_
_entity.id
_entity.type
_entity.pdbx_description
1 polymer ?
#
loop_
_entity_poly.entity_id
_entity_poly.type
_entity_poly.pdbx_seq_one_letter_code
_entity_poly.pdbx_strand_id
1 'polypeptide(L)'
;MALQEKLDRFNKQQEKCQTMLSNIAAKSASSRAPTPKPTPVAASPFPSGRSPAPVKFSNDTERLQHINSIRKAPVGAQMKRVIDILFQTRQAFTPEQINEACYVDVNGNKDVFEGLRKNPKVNYDGKRFSYKSKHDVKNKNELLVLIRKYIEGIAVIDLKDAYPNVMEDLQALKAAGQIWLLSNFDSQEDIAFPNDPRVPIKVDDDLKELFRSIELPRDMLDIEKDLQKNGMKPATNTAKRRAAAQVQGISSKPKPRQKNKEFSKKTKLTNSHLPELFQSLKNS
;
A
#
# COMPACT_ATOMS: atom_id res chain seq x y z
N MET A 1 -22.01 -50.42 -16.51
CA MET A 1 -22.81 -51.22 -15.55
C MET A 1 -22.73 -50.65 -14.12
N ALA A 2 -21.55 -50.38 -13.54
CA ALA A 2 -21.42 -49.96 -12.13
C ALA A 2 -21.93 -48.54 -11.77
N LEU A 3 -22.02 -47.60 -12.73
CA LEU A 3 -22.55 -46.25 -12.47
C LEU A 3 -24.09 -46.22 -12.40
N GLN A 4 -24.74 -47.02 -13.25
CA GLN A 4 -26.21 -47.12 -13.27
C GLN A 4 -26.72 -47.71 -11.95
N GLU A 5 -26.08 -48.77 -11.45
CA GLU A 5 -26.45 -49.35 -10.15
C GLU A 5 -26.27 -48.38 -8.98
N LYS A 6 -25.26 -47.51 -9.01
CA LYS A 6 -25.06 -46.48 -7.97
C LYS A 6 -26.17 -45.43 -8.02
N LEU A 7 -26.59 -45.03 -9.23
CA LEU A 7 -27.67 -44.08 -9.43
C LEU A 7 -29.02 -44.66 -8.96
N ASP A 8 -29.29 -45.92 -9.28
CA ASP A 8 -30.53 -46.60 -8.87
C ASP A 8 -30.58 -46.79 -7.35
N ARG A 9 -29.44 -47.13 -6.71
CA ARG A 9 -29.35 -47.20 -5.24
C ARG A 9 -29.60 -45.84 -4.59
N PHE A 10 -29.08 -44.76 -5.17
CA PHE A 10 -29.29 -43.41 -4.68
C PHE A 10 -30.75 -42.98 -4.79
N ASN A 11 -31.39 -43.21 -5.94
CA ASN A 11 -32.80 -42.90 -6.16
C ASN A 11 -33.71 -43.71 -5.22
N LYS A 12 -33.41 -45.01 -5.04
CA LYS A 12 -34.15 -45.88 -4.11
C LYS A 12 -33.96 -45.45 -2.65
N GLN A 13 -32.83 -44.83 -2.31
CA GLN A 13 -32.61 -44.27 -0.98
C GLN A 13 -33.38 -42.97 -0.77
N GLN A 14 -33.46 -42.10 -1.78
CA GLN A 14 -34.28 -40.88 -1.76
C GLN A 14 -35.78 -41.20 -1.54
N GLU A 15 -36.31 -42.20 -2.25
CA GLU A 15 -37.71 -42.61 -2.16
C GLU A 15 -38.05 -43.19 -0.76
N LYS A 16 -37.13 -43.96 -0.17
CA LYS A 16 -37.26 -44.45 1.22
C LYS A 16 -37.31 -43.32 2.24
N CYS A 17 -36.52 -42.27 2.04
CA CYS A 17 -36.54 -41.10 2.93
C CYS A 17 -37.88 -40.33 2.82
N GLN A 18 -38.41 -40.15 1.60
CA GLN A 18 -39.69 -39.46 1.41
C GLN A 18 -40.89 -40.24 1.99
N THR A 19 -40.90 -41.57 1.82
CA THR A 19 -41.95 -42.43 2.37
C THR A 19 -41.93 -42.48 3.90
N MET A 20 -40.74 -42.49 4.52
CA MET A 20 -40.59 -42.35 5.97
C MET A 20 -41.17 -41.03 6.50
N LEU A 21 -40.85 -39.90 5.86
CA LEU A 21 -41.37 -38.58 6.27
C LEU A 21 -42.90 -38.50 6.14
N SER A 22 -43.45 -39.07 5.07
CA SER A 22 -44.90 -39.11 4.84
C SER A 22 -45.63 -39.95 5.89
N ASN A 23 -45.05 -41.09 6.29
CA ASN A 23 -45.60 -41.95 7.34
C ASN A 23 -45.54 -41.31 8.75
N ILE A 24 -44.51 -40.51 9.03
CA ILE A 24 -44.40 -39.76 10.29
C ILE A 24 -45.47 -38.66 10.35
N ALA A 25 -45.67 -37.94 9.25
CA ALA A 25 -46.72 -36.93 9.15
C ALA A 25 -48.12 -37.54 9.35
N ALA A 26 -48.40 -38.69 8.71
CA ALA A 26 -49.67 -39.40 8.85
C ALA A 26 -49.92 -39.94 10.27
N LYS A 27 -48.88 -40.40 10.97
CA LYS A 27 -48.99 -40.87 12.37
C LYS A 27 -49.25 -39.72 13.35
N SER A 28 -48.72 -38.53 13.11
CA SER A 28 -48.96 -37.35 13.96
C SER A 28 -50.39 -36.80 13.88
N ALA A 29 -51.13 -37.12 12.81
CA ALA A 29 -52.51 -36.68 12.60
C ALA A 29 -53.57 -37.63 13.20
N SER A 30 -53.19 -38.84 13.63
CA SER A 30 -54.14 -39.90 14.03
C SER A 30 -54.30 -40.10 15.54
N SER A 31 -53.47 -39.48 16.39
CA SER A 31 -53.64 -39.54 17.86
C SER A 31 -54.31 -38.30 18.43
N ARG A 32 -55.63 -38.16 18.25
CA ARG A 32 -56.46 -37.29 19.09
C ARG A 32 -57.83 -37.93 19.35
N ALA A 33 -57.95 -38.59 20.51
CA ALA A 33 -59.22 -39.10 21.02
C ALA A 33 -60.10 -37.94 21.59
N PRO A 34 -61.44 -38.05 21.57
CA PRO A 34 -62.35 -36.95 21.86
C PRO A 34 -62.84 -36.95 23.32
N THR A 35 -62.99 -35.77 23.93
CA THR A 35 -63.81 -35.53 25.14
C THR A 35 -64.58 -34.20 25.01
N PRO A 36 -65.72 -34.03 25.73
CA PRO A 36 -66.88 -33.34 25.18
C PRO A 36 -66.96 -31.83 25.45
N LYS A 37 -67.82 -31.19 24.64
CA LYS A 37 -68.16 -29.75 24.56
C LYS A 37 -68.64 -29.15 25.90
N PRO A 38 -68.55 -27.80 26.01
CA PRO A 38 -69.78 -27.03 26.19
C PRO A 38 -69.94 -25.86 25.19
N THR A 39 -71.14 -25.31 25.22
CA THR A 39 -71.93 -24.45 24.31
C THR A 39 -71.35 -23.11 23.82
N PRO A 40 -71.92 -22.52 22.75
CA PRO A 40 -71.34 -21.38 22.04
C PRO A 40 -71.75 -20.02 22.65
N VAL A 41 -70.81 -19.07 22.67
CA VAL A 41 -71.13 -17.65 22.93
C VAL A 41 -70.43 -16.78 21.90
N ALA A 42 -71.27 -15.94 21.29
CA ALA A 42 -71.09 -14.76 20.42
C ALA A 42 -69.69 -14.37 19.88
N ALA A 43 -69.70 -14.10 18.58
CA ALA A 43 -68.59 -13.63 17.76
C ALA A 43 -68.08 -12.23 18.13
N SER A 44 -66.76 -12.05 17.98
CA SER A 44 -66.14 -10.79 17.58
C SER A 44 -64.84 -11.09 16.80
N PRO A 45 -64.47 -10.31 15.77
CA PRO A 45 -63.50 -10.72 14.76
C PRO A 45 -62.07 -10.33 15.14
N PHE A 46 -61.21 -11.32 15.33
CA PHE A 46 -59.75 -11.12 15.31
C PHE A 46 -59.25 -11.20 13.86
N PRO A 47 -58.29 -10.34 13.45
CA PRO A 47 -57.78 -10.34 12.09
C PRO A 47 -57.02 -11.64 11.83
N SER A 48 -57.35 -12.23 10.69
CA SER A 48 -56.86 -13.50 10.16
C SER A 48 -55.36 -13.65 10.32
N GLY A 49 -54.97 -14.81 10.84
CA GLY A 49 -53.59 -15.27 10.91
C GLY A 49 -52.93 -15.16 9.54
N ARG A 50 -51.83 -14.41 9.51
CA ARG A 50 -50.89 -14.37 8.40
C ARG A 50 -50.34 -15.78 8.25
N SER A 51 -50.69 -16.45 7.16
CA SER A 51 -50.03 -17.69 6.75
C SER A 51 -48.52 -17.44 6.70
N PRO A 52 -47.68 -18.30 7.30
CA PRO A 52 -46.24 -18.16 7.16
C PRO A 52 -45.93 -18.26 5.66
N ALA A 53 -45.33 -17.20 5.13
CA ALA A 53 -44.90 -17.16 3.74
C ALA A 53 -44.07 -18.44 3.46
N PRO A 54 -44.22 -19.06 2.26
CA PRO A 54 -43.48 -20.26 1.93
C PRO A 54 -41.98 -19.91 2.01
N VAL A 55 -41.30 -20.50 3.00
CA VAL A 55 -39.86 -20.36 3.17
C VAL A 55 -39.22 -20.96 1.92
N LYS A 56 -38.67 -20.10 1.08
CA LYS A 56 -37.93 -20.48 -0.14
C LYS A 56 -36.60 -21.14 0.29
N PHE A 57 -36.69 -22.42 0.67
CA PHE A 57 -35.63 -23.25 1.24
C PHE A 57 -34.32 -23.28 0.41
N SER A 58 -34.44 -23.07 -0.91
CA SER A 58 -33.29 -23.10 -1.82
C SER A 58 -32.32 -21.94 -1.60
N ASN A 59 -32.82 -20.71 -1.41
CA ASN A 59 -31.96 -19.52 -1.29
C ASN A 59 -31.18 -19.51 0.04
N ASP A 60 -31.77 -20.03 1.12
CA ASP A 60 -31.09 -20.11 2.42
C ASP A 60 -29.97 -21.14 2.40
N THR A 61 -30.18 -22.27 1.71
CA THR A 61 -29.15 -23.32 1.60
C THR A 61 -27.93 -22.82 0.83
N GLU A 62 -28.14 -22.13 -0.30
CA GLU A 62 -27.06 -21.55 -1.11
C GLU A 62 -26.31 -20.46 -0.36
N ARG A 63 -27.03 -19.57 0.35
CA ARG A 63 -26.42 -18.53 1.19
C ARG A 63 -25.53 -19.14 2.27
N LEU A 64 -26.03 -20.15 2.98
CA LEU A 64 -25.27 -20.82 4.04
C LEU A 64 -24.04 -21.55 3.48
N GLN A 65 -24.14 -22.17 2.31
CA GLN A 65 -22.98 -22.77 1.63
C GLN A 65 -21.95 -21.71 1.24
N HIS A 66 -22.37 -20.54 0.75
CA HIS A 66 -21.48 -19.44 0.42
C HIS A 66 -20.75 -18.90 1.67
N ILE A 67 -21.48 -18.71 2.77
CA ILE A 67 -20.91 -18.31 4.07
C ILE A 67 -19.89 -19.35 4.55
N ASN A 68 -20.23 -20.63 4.48
CA ASN A 68 -19.35 -21.71 4.90
C ASN A 68 -18.06 -21.75 4.05
N SER A 69 -18.21 -21.55 2.74
CA SER A 69 -17.08 -21.47 1.81
C SER A 69 -16.13 -20.31 2.17
N ILE A 70 -16.67 -19.12 2.46
CA ILE A 70 -15.87 -17.97 2.91
C ILE A 70 -15.15 -18.26 4.23
N ARG A 71 -15.84 -18.83 5.20
CA ARG A 71 -15.27 -19.11 6.54
C ARG A 71 -14.23 -20.22 6.53
N LYS A 72 -14.31 -21.15 5.58
CA LYS A 72 -13.29 -22.19 5.35
C LYS A 72 -12.16 -21.75 4.42
N ALA A 73 -12.26 -20.57 3.80
CA ALA A 73 -11.21 -20.03 2.96
C ALA A 73 -9.95 -19.77 3.80
N PRO A 74 -8.75 -19.81 3.19
CA PRO A 74 -7.51 -19.51 3.90
C PRO A 74 -7.55 -18.11 4.51
N VAL A 75 -6.83 -17.92 5.62
CA VAL A 75 -6.79 -16.66 6.40
C VAL A 75 -6.51 -15.45 5.50
N GLY A 76 -5.54 -15.56 4.57
CA GLY A 76 -5.22 -14.47 3.65
C GLY A 76 -6.37 -14.07 2.72
N ALA A 77 -7.22 -15.02 2.29
CA ALA A 77 -8.38 -14.72 1.47
C ALA A 77 -9.49 -14.01 2.28
N GLN A 78 -9.69 -14.43 3.53
CA GLN A 78 -10.61 -13.75 4.45
C GLN A 78 -10.14 -12.32 4.71
N MET A 79 -8.86 -12.14 5.04
CA MET A 79 -8.26 -10.82 5.25
C MET A 79 -8.41 -9.91 4.02
N LYS A 80 -8.10 -10.42 2.83
CA LYS A 80 -8.26 -9.66 1.58
C LYS A 80 -9.69 -9.17 1.42
N ARG A 81 -10.69 -10.04 1.65
CA ARG A 81 -12.11 -9.67 1.51
C ARG A 81 -12.52 -8.57 2.47
N VAL A 82 -12.00 -8.57 3.70
CA VAL A 82 -12.21 -7.48 4.67
C VAL A 82 -11.56 -6.19 4.16
N ILE A 83 -10.29 -6.24 3.73
CA ILE A 83 -9.56 -5.08 3.21
C ILE A 83 -10.27 -4.48 1.99
N ASP A 84 -10.78 -5.31 1.08
CA ASP A 84 -11.50 -4.87 -0.12
C ASP A 84 -12.75 -4.07 0.25
N ILE A 85 -13.51 -4.49 1.28
CA ILE A 85 -14.67 -3.73 1.77
C ILE A 85 -14.23 -2.41 2.39
N LEU A 86 -13.20 -2.43 3.26
CA LEU A 86 -12.68 -1.20 3.89
C LEU A 86 -12.18 -0.21 2.83
N PHE A 87 -11.56 -0.72 1.76
CA PHE A 87 -11.08 0.08 0.63
C PHE A 87 -12.24 0.68 -0.18
N GLN A 88 -13.26 -0.09 -0.51
CA GLN A 88 -14.40 0.38 -1.33
C GLN A 88 -15.28 1.37 -0.57
N THR A 89 -15.56 1.09 0.70
CA THR A 89 -16.48 1.90 1.50
C THR A 89 -15.82 3.12 2.14
N ARG A 90 -14.50 3.07 2.35
CA ARG A 90 -13.72 4.09 3.09
C ARG A 90 -14.27 4.38 4.50
N GLN A 91 -14.97 3.41 5.10
CA GLN A 91 -15.57 3.53 6.43
C GLN A 91 -14.92 2.58 7.43
N ALA A 92 -15.11 2.88 8.72
CA ALA A 92 -14.61 2.05 9.82
C ALA A 92 -15.69 1.07 10.30
N PHE A 93 -15.41 -0.23 10.22
CA PHE A 93 -16.35 -1.31 10.54
C PHE A 93 -15.97 -2.00 11.86
N THR A 94 -16.98 -2.39 12.65
CA THR A 94 -16.77 -3.31 13.77
C THR A 94 -16.64 -4.76 13.25
N PRO A 95 -16.06 -5.69 14.03
CA PRO A 95 -16.00 -7.10 13.66
C PRO A 95 -17.36 -7.70 13.29
N GLU A 96 -18.42 -7.27 13.97
CA GLU A 96 -19.80 -7.71 13.73
C GLU A 96 -20.31 -7.21 12.37
N GLN A 97 -20.08 -5.93 12.08
CA GLN A 97 -20.44 -5.34 10.79
C GLN A 97 -19.66 -5.96 9.62
N ILE A 98 -18.39 -6.35 9.86
CA ILE A 98 -17.59 -7.09 8.87
C ILE A 98 -18.23 -8.45 8.60
N ASN A 99 -18.64 -9.19 9.63
CA ASN A 99 -19.32 -10.47 9.47
C ASN A 99 -20.67 -10.33 8.74
N GLU A 100 -21.40 -9.23 8.93
CA GLU A 100 -22.62 -8.95 8.16
C GLU A 100 -22.33 -8.63 6.68
N ALA A 101 -21.27 -7.86 6.40
CA ALA A 101 -20.96 -7.37 5.06
C ALA A 101 -20.22 -8.40 4.18
N CYS A 102 -19.28 -9.17 4.73
CA CYS A 102 -18.51 -10.18 3.98
C CYS A 102 -18.57 -11.60 4.53
N TYR A 103 -19.35 -11.88 5.59
CA TYR A 103 -19.47 -13.21 6.18
C TYR A 103 -18.18 -13.78 6.81
N VAL A 104 -17.17 -12.92 6.97
CA VAL A 104 -15.90 -13.26 7.65
C VAL A 104 -16.08 -13.06 9.14
N ASP A 105 -15.86 -14.11 9.92
CA ASP A 105 -15.91 -14.06 11.37
C ASP A 105 -14.53 -13.67 11.94
N VAL A 106 -14.34 -12.36 12.12
CA VAL A 106 -13.09 -11.80 12.64
C VAL A 106 -12.93 -12.07 14.14
N ASN A 107 -14.02 -12.16 14.91
CA ASN A 107 -13.96 -12.42 16.35
C ASN A 107 -13.69 -13.91 16.65
N GLY A 108 -14.27 -14.82 15.86
CA GLY A 108 -14.06 -16.26 16.00
C GLY A 108 -12.70 -16.74 15.50
N ASN A 109 -12.08 -16.02 14.56
CA ASN A 109 -10.80 -16.39 13.97
C ASN A 109 -9.66 -15.44 14.41
N LYS A 110 -8.91 -15.86 15.42
CA LYS A 110 -7.78 -15.09 15.98
C LYS A 110 -6.71 -14.75 14.94
N ASP A 111 -6.42 -15.66 14.01
CA ASP A 111 -5.40 -15.46 12.99
C ASP A 111 -5.79 -14.34 12.02
N VAL A 112 -7.09 -14.24 11.69
CA VAL A 112 -7.62 -13.14 10.87
C VAL A 112 -7.55 -11.82 11.63
N PHE A 113 -7.97 -11.80 12.89
CA PHE A 113 -7.92 -10.60 13.73
C PHE A 113 -6.49 -10.06 13.88
N GLU A 114 -5.55 -10.92 14.27
CA GLU A 114 -4.15 -10.53 14.43
C GLU A 114 -3.50 -10.17 13.09
N GLY A 115 -3.82 -10.93 12.03
CA GLY A 115 -3.37 -10.65 10.68
C GLY A 115 -3.81 -9.28 10.18
N LEU A 116 -5.08 -8.91 10.41
CA LEU A 116 -5.61 -7.58 10.06
C LEU A 116 -4.92 -6.48 10.88
N ARG A 117 -4.71 -6.70 12.18
CA ARG A 117 -4.04 -5.72 13.05
C ARG A 117 -2.57 -5.48 12.66
N LYS A 118 -1.88 -6.51 12.17
CA LYS A 118 -0.48 -6.43 11.71
C LYS A 118 -0.37 -5.86 10.29
N ASN A 119 -1.45 -5.82 9.53
CA ASN A 119 -1.41 -5.43 8.12
C ASN A 119 -1.16 -3.91 7.97
N PRO A 120 -0.21 -3.48 7.12
CA PRO A 120 0.07 -2.05 6.93
C PRO A 120 -1.10 -1.25 6.31
N LYS A 121 -2.04 -1.92 5.63
CA LYS A 121 -3.20 -1.30 4.98
C LYS A 121 -4.45 -1.22 5.87
N VAL A 122 -4.36 -1.65 7.12
CA VAL A 122 -5.48 -1.65 8.06
C VAL A 122 -5.06 -0.94 9.34
N ASN A 123 -5.94 -0.10 9.86
CA ASN A 123 -5.80 0.50 11.19
C ASN A 123 -6.89 -0.06 12.10
N TYR A 124 -6.54 -0.34 13.36
CA TYR A 124 -7.47 -0.87 14.36
C TYR A 124 -7.48 0.01 15.61
N ASP A 125 -8.61 0.66 15.87
CA ASP A 125 -8.78 1.64 16.95
C ASP A 125 -9.22 0.98 18.28
N GLY A 126 -9.03 -0.34 18.43
CA GLY A 126 -9.49 -1.10 19.59
C GLY A 126 -10.94 -1.57 19.52
N LYS A 127 -11.75 -0.99 18.63
CA LYS A 127 -13.15 -1.39 18.38
C LYS A 127 -13.51 -1.55 16.91
N ARG A 128 -12.87 -0.79 16.01
CA ARG A 128 -13.20 -0.75 14.58
C ARG A 128 -11.94 -0.91 13.74
N PHE A 129 -12.10 -1.50 12.57
CA PHE A 129 -11.11 -1.58 11.52
C PHE A 129 -11.39 -0.51 10.47
N SER A 130 -10.37 0.25 10.10
CA SER A 130 -10.41 1.25 9.03
C SER A 130 -9.30 0.99 8.01
N TYR A 131 -9.51 1.42 6.75
CA TYR A 131 -8.47 1.34 5.74
C TYR A 131 -7.37 2.39 6.02
N LYS A 132 -6.11 1.97 5.89
CA LYS A 132 -4.94 2.84 6.03
C LYS A 132 -4.21 2.92 4.69
N SER A 133 -4.28 4.07 4.03
CA SER A 133 -3.48 4.37 2.85
C SER A 133 -2.01 4.60 3.23
N LYS A 134 -1.11 4.59 2.24
CA LYS A 134 0.31 4.88 2.50
C LYS A 134 0.53 6.31 2.99
N HIS A 135 -0.24 7.23 2.42
CA HIS A 135 -0.30 8.63 2.81
C HIS A 135 -1.73 8.96 3.26
N ASP A 136 -1.88 9.43 4.50
CA ASP A 136 -3.17 9.86 5.06
C ASP A 136 -3.54 11.25 4.53
N VAL A 137 -4.01 11.29 3.29
CA VAL A 137 -4.54 12.49 2.64
C VAL A 137 -5.98 12.23 2.24
N LYS A 138 -6.86 13.20 2.50
CA LYS A 138 -8.31 13.07 2.27
C LYS A 138 -8.83 14.01 1.20
N ASN A 139 -8.09 15.08 0.93
CA ASN A 139 -8.52 16.19 0.10
C ASN A 139 -7.41 16.65 -0.86
N LYS A 140 -7.80 17.31 -1.96
CA LYS A 140 -6.89 17.96 -2.92
C LYS A 140 -5.86 18.88 -2.27
N ASN A 141 -6.28 19.67 -1.28
CA ASN A 141 -5.39 20.63 -0.61
C ASN A 141 -4.30 19.92 0.21
N GLU A 142 -4.68 18.86 0.94
CA GLU A 142 -3.73 18.03 1.70
C GLU A 142 -2.77 17.30 0.78
N LEU A 143 -3.27 16.80 -0.36
CA LEU A 143 -2.45 16.20 -1.41
C LEU A 143 -1.39 17.18 -1.93
N LEU A 144 -1.76 18.44 -2.19
CA LEU A 144 -0.81 19.45 -2.64
C LEU A 144 0.24 19.77 -1.57
N VAL A 145 -0.16 19.87 -0.30
CA VAL A 145 0.76 20.09 0.83
C VAL A 145 1.74 18.91 0.96
N LEU A 146 1.24 17.68 0.83
CA LEU A 146 2.04 16.48 0.84
C LEU A 146 3.09 16.52 -0.29
N ILE A 147 2.68 16.73 -1.54
CA ILE A 147 3.60 16.76 -2.69
C ILE A 147 4.67 17.85 -2.51
N ARG A 148 4.32 19.02 -1.96
CA ARG A 148 5.30 20.08 -1.67
C ARG A 148 6.31 19.72 -0.59
N LYS A 149 5.94 18.85 0.34
CA LYS A 149 6.85 18.35 1.38
C LYS A 149 7.86 17.35 0.83
N TYR A 150 7.48 16.58 -0.19
CA TYR A 150 8.32 15.57 -0.83
C TYR A 150 8.90 16.10 -2.14
N ILE A 151 10.02 16.82 -2.04
CA ILE A 151 10.71 17.44 -3.18
C ILE A 151 11.23 16.38 -4.18
N GLU A 152 11.57 15.19 -3.68
CA GLU A 152 12.03 14.04 -4.48
C GLU A 152 10.91 13.39 -5.32
N GLY A 153 9.65 13.82 -5.13
CA GLY A 153 8.49 13.27 -5.80
C GLY A 153 7.85 12.08 -5.09
N ILE A 154 6.60 11.80 -5.45
CA ILE A 154 5.80 10.69 -4.90
C ILE A 154 5.23 9.88 -6.06
N ALA A 155 5.38 8.56 -6.02
CA ALA A 155 4.78 7.67 -7.02
C ALA A 155 3.25 7.75 -6.97
N VAL A 156 2.60 7.88 -8.12
CA VAL A 156 1.13 7.95 -8.20
C VAL A 156 0.48 6.68 -7.66
N ILE A 157 1.14 5.53 -7.76
CA ILE A 157 0.63 4.25 -7.22
C ILE A 157 0.43 4.29 -5.70
N ASP A 158 1.27 5.07 -5.00
CA ASP A 158 1.21 5.25 -3.55
C ASP A 158 0.16 6.28 -3.12
N LEU A 159 -0.31 7.11 -4.07
CA LEU A 159 -1.34 8.12 -3.85
C LEU A 159 -2.73 7.61 -4.26
N LYS A 160 -2.80 6.69 -5.23
CA LYS A 160 -4.04 6.16 -5.83
C LYS A 160 -5.01 5.57 -4.80
N ASP A 161 -4.49 5.05 -3.69
CA ASP A 161 -5.29 4.42 -2.64
C ASP A 161 -5.73 5.38 -1.51
N ALA A 162 -5.30 6.66 -1.54
CA ALA A 162 -5.57 7.60 -0.46
C ALA A 162 -7.04 8.00 -0.35
N TYR A 163 -7.65 8.45 -1.45
CA TYR A 163 -9.08 8.76 -1.52
C TYR A 163 -9.62 8.56 -2.95
N PRO A 164 -10.95 8.43 -3.15
CA PRO A 164 -11.52 8.03 -4.45
C PRO A 164 -11.15 8.94 -5.64
N ASN A 165 -11.10 10.26 -5.43
CA ASN A 165 -10.93 11.25 -6.51
C ASN A 165 -9.46 11.67 -6.72
N VAL A 166 -8.48 10.96 -6.14
CA VAL A 166 -7.06 11.35 -6.21
C VAL A 166 -6.58 11.56 -7.65
N MET A 167 -6.99 10.69 -8.57
CA MET A 167 -6.53 10.77 -9.96
C MET A 167 -7.04 12.03 -10.67
N GLU A 168 -8.29 12.39 -10.44
CA GLU A 168 -8.90 13.62 -10.98
C GLU A 168 -8.24 14.85 -10.36
N ASP A 169 -8.00 14.82 -9.05
CA ASP A 169 -7.35 15.92 -8.34
C ASP A 169 -5.89 16.09 -8.76
N LEU A 170 -5.13 15.01 -8.98
CA LEU A 170 -3.78 15.06 -9.55
C LEU A 170 -3.79 15.69 -10.94
N GLN A 171 -4.71 15.28 -11.82
CA GLN A 171 -4.85 15.89 -13.14
C GLN A 171 -5.23 17.38 -13.05
N ALA A 172 -6.12 17.74 -12.12
CA ALA A 172 -6.50 19.14 -11.90
C ALA A 172 -5.32 19.97 -11.35
N LEU A 173 -4.49 19.41 -10.47
CA LEU A 173 -3.27 20.05 -9.98
C LEU A 173 -2.21 20.21 -11.09
N LYS A 174 -2.11 19.24 -12.00
CA LYS A 174 -1.27 19.32 -13.21
C LYS A 174 -1.74 20.43 -14.14
N ALA A 175 -3.05 20.47 -14.43
CA ALA A 175 -3.66 21.50 -15.28
C ALA A 175 -3.52 22.90 -14.68
N ALA A 176 -3.60 23.00 -13.36
CA ALA A 176 -3.32 24.24 -12.63
C ALA A 176 -1.82 24.62 -12.61
N GLY A 177 -0.93 23.75 -13.11
CA GLY A 177 0.51 23.96 -13.10
C GLY A 177 1.13 23.93 -11.70
N GLN A 178 0.46 23.35 -10.70
CA GLN A 178 0.95 23.29 -9.32
C GLN A 178 1.83 22.08 -9.05
N ILE A 179 1.71 21.04 -9.86
CA ILE A 179 2.52 19.82 -9.79
C ILE A 179 2.95 19.40 -11.20
N TRP A 180 4.05 18.67 -11.29
CA TRP A 180 4.46 17.97 -12.51
C TRP A 180 4.19 16.49 -12.35
N LEU A 181 3.58 15.87 -13.36
CA LEU A 181 3.47 14.42 -13.46
C LEU A 181 4.41 13.96 -14.57
N LEU A 182 5.45 13.24 -14.17
CA LEU A 182 6.47 12.70 -15.05
C LEU A 182 6.36 11.18 -15.06
N SER A 183 6.20 10.59 -16.23
CA SER A 183 6.22 9.14 -16.39
C SER A 183 7.66 8.65 -16.38
N ASN A 184 7.97 7.70 -15.49
CA ASN A 184 9.26 7.04 -15.53
C ASN A 184 9.29 6.05 -16.72
N PHE A 185 10.28 6.18 -17.60
CA PHE A 185 10.39 5.36 -18.80
C PHE A 185 10.60 3.86 -18.48
N ASP A 186 11.20 3.56 -17.32
CA ASP A 186 11.51 2.19 -16.90
C ASP A 186 10.32 1.50 -16.21
N SER A 187 9.63 2.17 -15.29
CA SER A 187 8.53 1.57 -14.51
C SER A 187 7.13 1.83 -15.08
N GLN A 188 6.98 2.69 -16.10
CA GLN A 188 5.68 3.19 -16.59
C GLN A 188 4.79 3.81 -15.50
N GLU A 189 5.35 4.09 -14.33
CA GLU A 189 4.65 4.72 -13.23
C GLU A 189 4.84 6.23 -13.32
N ASP A 190 3.75 6.96 -13.17
CA ASP A 190 3.79 8.40 -13.04
C ASP A 190 4.28 8.78 -11.64
N ILE A 191 5.17 9.77 -11.58
CA ILE A 191 5.67 10.36 -10.34
C ILE A 191 5.22 11.82 -10.29
N ALA A 192 4.61 12.20 -9.17
CA ALA A 192 4.14 13.54 -8.89
C ALA A 192 5.24 14.36 -8.18
N PHE A 193 5.69 15.43 -8.81
CA PHE A 193 6.65 16.39 -8.28
C PHE A 193 5.99 17.73 -7.99
N PRO A 194 6.44 18.47 -6.96
CA PRO A 194 5.97 19.83 -6.73
C PRO A 194 6.49 20.78 -7.81
N ASN A 195 5.61 21.65 -8.34
CA ASN A 195 6.03 22.78 -9.17
C ASN A 195 6.08 24.04 -8.31
N ASP A 196 7.19 24.78 -8.36
CA ASP A 196 7.30 26.06 -7.67
C ASP A 196 6.55 27.15 -8.47
N PRO A 197 5.46 27.72 -7.93
CA PRO A 197 4.69 28.77 -8.61
C PRO A 197 5.47 30.07 -8.81
N ARG A 198 6.67 30.22 -8.21
CA ARG A 198 7.50 31.42 -8.35
C ARG A 198 8.21 31.53 -9.70
N VAL A 199 8.28 30.43 -10.47
CA VAL A 199 9.07 30.39 -11.71
C VAL A 199 8.24 29.91 -12.91
N PRO A 200 7.13 30.60 -13.28
CA PRO A 200 6.40 30.29 -14.50
C PRO A 200 7.15 30.90 -15.70
N ILE A 201 8.22 30.25 -16.17
CA ILE A 201 8.90 30.64 -17.40
C ILE A 201 8.23 29.91 -18.56
N LYS A 202 7.41 30.64 -19.32
CA LYS A 202 6.91 30.17 -20.61
C LYS A 202 7.95 30.51 -21.67
N VAL A 203 8.40 29.51 -22.42
CA VAL A 203 9.33 29.65 -23.54
C VAL A 203 8.64 29.08 -24.77
N ASP A 204 8.67 29.83 -25.86
CA ASP A 204 8.12 29.42 -27.15
C ASP A 204 8.89 28.21 -27.71
N ASP A 205 8.23 27.40 -28.55
CA ASP A 205 8.82 26.17 -29.06
C ASP A 205 10.01 26.44 -30.00
N ASP A 206 9.96 27.51 -30.79
CA ASP A 206 11.05 27.96 -31.65
C ASP A 206 12.33 28.29 -30.85
N LEU A 207 12.17 28.91 -29.67
CA LEU A 207 13.30 29.21 -28.76
C LEU A 207 13.88 27.93 -28.15
N LYS A 208 13.03 26.94 -27.83
CA LYS A 208 13.50 25.63 -27.35
C LYS A 208 14.27 24.88 -28.42
N GLU A 209 13.83 24.96 -29.68
CA GLU A 209 14.52 24.35 -30.81
C GLU A 209 15.86 25.03 -31.07
N LEU A 210 15.88 26.37 -31.12
CA LEU A 210 17.11 27.15 -31.26
C LEU A 210 18.11 26.83 -30.14
N PHE A 211 17.65 26.74 -28.89
CA PHE A 211 18.52 26.40 -27.77
C PHE A 211 19.11 24.99 -27.91
N ARG A 212 18.35 24.02 -28.41
CA ARG A 212 18.83 22.65 -28.66
C ARG A 212 19.76 22.54 -29.87
N SER A 213 19.58 23.39 -30.87
CA SER A 213 20.43 23.40 -32.07
C SER A 213 21.79 24.07 -31.84
N ILE A 214 21.94 24.86 -30.77
CA ILE A 214 23.23 25.46 -30.41
C ILE A 214 24.16 24.35 -29.90
N GLU A 215 25.09 23.93 -30.75
CA GLU A 215 26.15 23.01 -30.36
C GLU A 215 27.20 23.73 -29.50
N LEU A 216 27.32 23.33 -28.24
CA LEU A 216 28.38 23.81 -27.36
C LEU A 216 29.70 23.10 -27.68
N PRO A 217 30.84 23.84 -27.74
CA PRO A 217 32.15 23.23 -27.88
C PRO A 217 32.39 22.18 -26.78
N ARG A 218 32.92 21.02 -27.15
CA ARG A 218 33.17 19.92 -26.19
C ARG A 218 34.33 20.23 -25.25
N ASP A 219 35.30 21.04 -25.69
CA ASP A 219 36.43 21.46 -24.87
C ASP A 219 36.16 22.78 -24.14
N MET A 220 36.34 22.77 -22.82
CA MET A 220 36.23 23.95 -21.96
C MET A 220 37.21 25.07 -22.36
N LEU A 221 38.38 24.74 -22.93
CA LEU A 221 39.30 25.77 -23.43
C LEU A 221 38.72 26.57 -24.60
N ASP A 222 37.97 25.91 -25.48
CA ASP A 222 37.39 26.57 -26.64
C ASP A 222 36.17 27.39 -26.23
N ILE A 223 35.38 26.92 -25.26
CA ILE A 223 34.35 27.74 -24.59
C ILE A 223 34.98 29.00 -23.98
N GLU A 224 36.11 28.89 -23.28
CA GLU A 224 36.78 30.05 -22.65
C GLU A 224 37.32 31.04 -23.69
N LYS A 225 37.89 30.56 -24.81
CA LYS A 225 38.33 31.41 -25.92
C LYS A 225 37.16 32.14 -26.58
N ASP A 226 36.05 31.43 -26.83
CA ASP A 226 34.87 32.02 -27.46
C ASP A 226 34.19 33.04 -26.54
N LEU A 227 34.14 32.77 -25.23
CA LEU A 227 33.67 33.77 -24.24
C LEU A 227 34.57 35.01 -24.23
N GLN A 228 35.89 34.85 -24.23
CA GLN A 228 36.85 35.97 -24.28
C GLN A 228 36.76 36.75 -25.58
N LYS A 229 36.61 36.07 -26.72
CA LYS A 229 36.41 36.69 -28.05
C LYS A 229 35.15 37.54 -28.08
N ASN A 230 34.09 37.09 -27.39
CA ASN A 230 32.83 37.83 -27.25
C ASN A 230 32.81 38.81 -26.05
N GLY A 231 33.96 39.06 -25.42
CA GLY A 231 34.09 40.05 -24.33
C GLY A 231 33.52 39.63 -22.98
N MET A 232 33.11 38.36 -22.82
CA MET A 232 32.63 37.81 -21.56
C MET A 232 33.78 37.21 -20.76
N LYS A 233 33.81 37.47 -19.44
CA LYS A 233 34.83 36.87 -18.56
C LYS A 233 34.46 35.42 -18.29
N PRO A 234 35.32 34.43 -18.63
CA PRO A 234 35.00 33.05 -18.35
C PRO A 234 34.94 32.78 -16.84
N ALA A 235 33.93 32.02 -16.41
CA ALA A 235 33.75 31.66 -15.00
C ALA A 235 34.83 30.70 -14.48
N THR A 236 35.50 29.98 -15.38
CA THR A 236 36.61 29.07 -15.08
C THR A 236 37.85 29.50 -15.85
N ASN A 237 39.04 29.23 -15.31
CA ASN A 237 40.32 29.41 -16.00
C ASN A 237 40.98 28.04 -16.19
N THR A 238 40.45 27.28 -17.16
CA THR A 238 40.86 25.92 -17.48
C THR A 238 42.28 25.90 -18.02
N ALA A 239 42.72 26.96 -18.71
CA ALA A 239 44.11 27.10 -19.15
C ALA A 239 45.10 27.09 -17.97
N LYS A 240 44.86 27.89 -16.93
CA LYS A 240 45.67 27.87 -15.70
C LYS A 240 45.60 26.54 -14.97
N ARG A 241 44.43 25.89 -14.94
CA ARG A 241 44.25 24.58 -14.29
C ARG A 241 44.99 23.46 -15.04
N ARG A 242 44.95 23.43 -16.37
CA ARG A 242 45.68 22.46 -17.21
C ARG A 242 47.18 22.69 -17.15
N ALA A 243 47.62 23.96 -17.16
CA ALA A 243 49.03 24.31 -16.95
C ALA A 243 49.52 23.88 -15.56
N ALA A 244 48.74 24.12 -14.50
CA ALA A 244 49.08 23.65 -13.15
C ALA A 244 49.09 22.12 -13.02
N ALA A 245 48.18 21.42 -13.71
CA ALA A 245 48.13 19.96 -13.74
C ALA A 245 49.28 19.34 -14.54
N GLN A 246 49.76 20.01 -15.60
CA GLN A 246 50.97 19.60 -16.32
C GLN A 246 52.25 19.91 -15.55
N VAL A 247 52.31 21.04 -14.83
CA VAL A 247 53.43 21.37 -13.92
C VAL A 247 53.48 20.42 -12.71
N GLN A 248 52.32 19.89 -12.27
CA GLN A 248 52.24 18.83 -11.26
C GLN A 248 52.28 17.41 -11.86
N GLY A 249 52.31 17.31 -13.19
CA GLY A 249 52.58 16.08 -13.92
C GLY A 249 54.06 15.75 -13.79
N ILE A 250 54.36 14.82 -12.86
CA ILE A 250 55.68 14.48 -12.33
C ILE A 250 56.15 15.43 -11.21
N SER A 251 55.33 15.60 -10.17
CA SER A 251 55.91 15.62 -8.82
C SER A 251 55.21 14.56 -7.98
N SER A 252 56.01 13.59 -7.53
CA SER A 252 55.65 12.63 -6.50
C SER A 252 54.86 13.32 -5.39
N LYS A 253 53.77 12.68 -4.95
CA LYS A 253 53.08 13.03 -3.70
C LYS A 253 54.14 13.37 -2.65
N PRO A 254 54.07 14.51 -1.93
CA PRO A 254 54.93 14.65 -0.77
C PRO A 254 54.52 13.54 0.18
N LYS A 255 55.42 12.58 0.42
CA LYS A 255 55.30 11.65 1.54
C LYS A 255 54.93 12.51 2.76
N PRO A 256 53.90 12.16 3.55
CA PRO A 256 53.69 12.84 4.80
C PRO A 256 55.00 12.72 5.57
N ARG A 257 55.69 13.85 5.80
CA ARG A 257 56.85 13.89 6.67
C ARG A 257 56.37 13.30 7.99
N GLN A 258 56.89 12.13 8.34
CA GLN A 258 56.76 11.60 9.69
C GLN A 258 57.20 12.73 10.62
N LYS A 259 56.25 13.28 11.39
CA LYS A 259 56.62 14.09 12.54
C LYS A 259 57.42 13.17 13.43
N ASN A 260 58.72 13.41 13.56
CA ASN A 260 59.54 12.80 14.59
C ASN A 260 58.83 13.10 15.91
N LYS A 261 58.21 12.07 16.47
CA LYS A 261 57.48 12.16 17.73
C LYS A 261 58.54 12.07 18.82
N GLU A 262 59.29 13.15 18.99
CA GLU A 262 60.12 13.34 20.18
C GLU A 262 59.16 13.44 21.36
N PHE A 263 59.05 12.33 22.10
CA PHE A 263 58.33 12.30 23.36
C PHE A 263 59.10 13.17 24.36
N SER A 264 58.64 14.41 24.55
CA SER A 264 59.18 15.30 25.59
C SER A 264 59.08 14.61 26.96
N LYS A 265 60.17 14.70 27.74
CA LYS A 265 60.48 14.02 29.02
C LYS A 265 59.42 14.14 30.14
N LYS A 266 58.28 14.81 29.89
CA LYS A 266 57.19 15.06 30.83
C LYS A 266 55.90 14.26 30.54
N THR A 267 55.88 13.42 29.51
CA THR A 267 54.69 12.62 29.16
C THR A 267 54.70 11.30 29.93
N LYS A 268 53.71 11.07 30.80
CA LYS A 268 53.58 9.84 31.60
C LYS A 268 53.35 8.63 30.68
N LEU A 269 54.26 7.66 30.75
CA LEU A 269 54.25 6.44 29.95
C LEU A 269 53.40 5.38 30.63
N THR A 270 52.27 5.00 30.02
CA THR A 270 51.34 4.01 30.61
C THR A 270 51.71 2.56 30.29
N ASN A 271 52.71 2.32 29.43
CA ASN A 271 53.13 1.00 28.96
C ASN A 271 54.55 0.65 29.45
N SER A 272 54.74 0.59 30.77
CA SER A 272 56.05 0.34 31.40
C SER A 272 56.54 -1.11 31.26
N HIS A 273 55.67 -2.04 30.85
CA HIS A 273 55.94 -3.47 30.80
C HIS A 273 56.49 -3.97 29.46
N LEU A 274 56.64 -3.08 28.46
CA LEU A 274 57.16 -3.41 27.12
C LEU A 274 58.40 -2.55 26.79
N PRO A 275 59.58 -2.93 27.28
CA PRO A 275 60.79 -2.12 27.18
C PRO A 275 61.39 -2.03 25.77
N GLU A 276 61.10 -3.00 24.89
CA GLU A 276 61.60 -2.99 23.50
C GLU A 276 61.11 -1.78 22.70
N LEU A 277 59.91 -1.28 22.99
CA LEU A 277 59.31 -0.14 22.29
C LEU A 277 60.04 1.20 22.55
N PHE A 278 60.95 1.25 23.53
CA PHE A 278 61.65 2.47 23.94
C PHE A 278 63.18 2.36 23.82
N GLN A 279 63.72 1.27 23.25
CA GLN A 279 65.17 1.10 23.08
C GLN A 279 65.80 2.17 22.19
N SER A 280 65.05 2.71 21.22
CA SER A 280 65.51 3.79 20.34
C SER A 280 65.69 5.14 21.03
N LEU A 281 65.21 5.32 22.27
CA LEU A 281 65.37 6.55 23.06
C LEU A 281 66.65 6.58 23.91
N LYS A 282 67.31 5.43 24.16
CA LYS A 282 68.52 5.37 24.99
C LYS A 282 69.82 5.69 24.23
N ASN A 283 69.78 5.66 22.91
CA ASN A 283 70.95 5.88 22.06
C ASN A 283 70.97 7.29 21.42
N SER A 284 70.27 8.27 22.01
CA SER A 284 70.31 9.67 21.61
C SER A 284 70.66 10.58 22.79
#